data_AF-A0A3Q9Q1P6-F1
#
_entry.id   AF-A0A3Q9Q1P6-F1
#
_cell.length_a   1.000
_cell.length_b   1.000
_cell.length_c   1.000
_cell.angle_alpha   90.00
_cell.angle_beta   90.00
_cell.angle_gamma   90.00
#
_symmetry.space_group_name_H-M   'P 1'
#
loop_
_entity.id
_entity.type
_entity.pdbx_description
1 polymer ?
#
loop_
_entity_poly.entity_id
_entity_poly.type
_entity_poly.pdbx_seq_one_letter_code
_entity_poly.pdbx_strand_id
1 'polypeptide(L)'
;MPLFPLFANLQGRAVLVIGGGEVATRKVLALLKAQAHIRLYAHALSPELAQLLQAGRFEQMTGEFDPGWIDTVWLVVAATDDVDLNRRVAAAAGARQRLVNVVDDAELSTYQVPAIVDRDPLVIAISSAGAAPMLARRLRERLERELHASVGTLAALFARHRERIRQQLPDMNRRRRWFDQVIDGKVPQLLQAGDTVAAEAAFAAALDAVDSVPARGSVQWVGAGPGDPGLLTLNALRALNLADVLLLASDVPAEVVELARRDAQRRGWPETPGAQQAVVVELVGAGLQVVVLRMGSGDAIAAELEAALHAQGILSVRVPGLPLH
;
A
#
# COMPACT_ATOMS: atom_id res chain seq x y z
N MET A 1 4.57 -16.09 9.70
CA MET A 1 4.15 -15.65 8.35
C MET A 1 4.97 -16.43 7.34
N PRO A 2 4.37 -17.28 6.48
CA PRO A 2 5.10 -18.23 5.62
C PRO A 2 5.66 -17.62 4.33
N LEU A 3 5.15 -16.47 3.88
CA LEU A 3 5.58 -15.77 2.66
C LEU A 3 5.82 -14.30 2.96
N PHE A 4 6.82 -13.71 2.31
CA PHE A 4 7.07 -12.27 2.36
C PHE A 4 6.46 -11.60 1.11
N PRO A 5 5.51 -10.67 1.26
CA PRO A 5 4.92 -9.98 0.12
C PRO A 5 5.91 -8.98 -0.49
N LEU A 6 6.10 -9.06 -1.81
CA LEU A 6 6.92 -8.12 -2.57
C LEU A 6 6.32 -7.87 -3.95
N PHE A 7 6.63 -6.72 -4.52
CA PHE A 7 6.36 -6.42 -5.93
C PHE A 7 7.69 -6.41 -6.68
N ALA A 8 7.84 -7.28 -7.68
CA ALA A 8 9.06 -7.39 -8.48
C ALA A 8 8.99 -6.48 -9.71
N ASN A 9 10.00 -5.63 -9.92
CA ASN A 9 10.17 -4.90 -11.18
C ASN A 9 10.82 -5.82 -12.22
N LEU A 10 10.03 -6.29 -13.18
CA LEU A 10 10.47 -7.17 -14.26
C LEU A 10 10.77 -6.44 -15.57
N GLN A 11 10.72 -5.11 -15.59
CA GLN A 11 10.99 -4.34 -16.81
C GLN A 11 12.37 -4.67 -17.39
N GLY A 12 12.40 -5.24 -18.60
CA GLY A 12 13.61 -5.68 -19.29
C GLY A 12 14.35 -6.85 -18.62
N ARG A 13 13.76 -7.49 -17.60
CA ARG A 13 14.38 -8.63 -16.91
C ARG A 13 14.01 -9.94 -17.59
N ALA A 14 15.00 -10.82 -17.73
CA ALA A 14 14.78 -12.13 -18.33
C ALA A 14 13.98 -13.06 -17.39
N VAL A 15 12.94 -13.71 -17.91
CA VAL A 15 12.08 -14.66 -17.18
C VAL A 15 11.94 -15.93 -18.00
N LEU A 16 12.19 -17.09 -17.40
CA LEU A 16 12.02 -18.39 -18.04
C LEU A 16 10.61 -18.93 -17.79
N VAL A 17 9.91 -19.32 -18.85
CA VAL A 17 8.63 -20.03 -18.76
C VAL A 17 8.80 -21.41 -19.41
N ILE A 18 8.50 -22.46 -18.65
CA ILE A 18 8.51 -23.84 -19.11
C ILE A 18 7.04 -24.28 -19.24
N GLY A 19 6.61 -24.58 -20.46
CA GLY A 19 5.23 -24.95 -20.81
C GLY A 19 4.62 -24.04 -21.86
N GLY A 20 3.70 -24.60 -22.65
CA GLY A 20 3.05 -23.91 -23.77
C GLY A 20 1.52 -24.05 -23.80
N GLY A 21 0.91 -24.60 -22.75
CA GLY A 21 -0.54 -24.70 -22.61
C GLY A 21 -1.21 -23.42 -22.10
N GLU A 22 -2.52 -23.48 -21.86
CA GLU A 22 -3.35 -22.37 -21.37
C GLU A 22 -2.82 -21.72 -20.07
N VAL A 23 -2.30 -22.55 -19.16
CA VAL A 23 -1.70 -22.07 -17.91
C VAL A 23 -0.48 -21.19 -18.20
N ALA A 24 0.42 -21.64 -19.07
CA ALA A 24 1.59 -20.88 -19.48
C ALA A 24 1.18 -19.60 -20.22
N THR A 25 0.20 -19.66 -21.12
CA THR A 25 -0.36 -18.48 -21.82
C THR A 25 -0.73 -17.38 -20.84
N ARG A 26 -1.54 -17.69 -19.81
CA ARG A 26 -1.96 -16.70 -18.80
C ARG A 26 -0.76 -16.06 -18.07
N LYS A 27 0.28 -16.85 -17.77
CA LYS A 27 1.50 -16.37 -17.11
C LYS A 27 2.31 -15.47 -18.04
N VAL A 28 2.47 -15.85 -19.31
CA VAL A 28 3.15 -15.05 -20.34
C VAL A 28 2.48 -13.70 -20.51
N LEU A 29 1.15 -13.66 -20.64
CA LEU A 29 0.41 -12.41 -20.76
C LEU A 29 0.63 -11.46 -19.56
N ALA A 30 0.61 -12.00 -18.34
CA ALA A 30 0.88 -11.21 -17.13
C ALA A 30 2.33 -10.69 -17.08
N LEU A 31 3.30 -11.52 -17.46
CA LEU A 31 4.72 -11.15 -17.53
C LEU A 31 4.99 -10.09 -18.61
N LEU A 32 4.31 -10.17 -19.75
CA LEU A 32 4.38 -9.17 -20.82
C LEU A 32 3.85 -7.80 -20.36
N LYS A 33 2.77 -7.76 -19.56
CA LYS A 33 2.29 -6.51 -18.94
C LYS A 33 3.33 -5.90 -18.01
N ALA A 34 4.07 -6.74 -17.28
CA ALA A 34 5.20 -6.33 -16.45
C ALA A 34 6.49 -6.02 -17.25
N GLN A 35 6.42 -6.01 -18.58
CA GLN A 35 7.54 -5.72 -19.50
C GLN A 35 8.75 -6.65 -19.33
N ALA A 36 8.51 -7.91 -18.94
CA ALA A 36 9.55 -8.93 -18.86
C ALA A 36 10.07 -9.34 -20.24
N HIS A 37 11.37 -9.65 -20.33
CA HIS A 37 11.94 -10.35 -21.47
C HIS A 37 11.72 -11.86 -21.26
N ILE A 38 10.74 -12.42 -21.94
CA ILE A 38 10.35 -13.81 -21.72
C ILE A 38 11.18 -14.73 -22.62
N ARG A 39 11.73 -15.78 -22.01
CA ARG A 39 12.26 -16.97 -22.69
C ARG A 39 11.32 -18.13 -22.41
N LEU A 40 10.84 -18.79 -23.44
CA LEU A 40 9.82 -19.83 -23.30
C LEU A 40 10.27 -21.14 -23.92
N TYR A 41 10.21 -22.21 -23.14
CA TYR A 41 10.42 -23.58 -23.60
C TYR A 41 9.09 -24.35 -23.57
N ALA A 42 8.73 -25.00 -24.68
CA ALA A 42 7.58 -25.90 -24.72
C ALA A 42 7.68 -26.88 -25.90
N HIS A 43 7.14 -28.09 -25.75
CA HIS A 43 7.01 -29.05 -26.85
C HIS A 43 5.97 -28.62 -27.89
N ALA A 44 4.87 -28.01 -27.42
CA ALA A 44 3.82 -27.46 -28.26
C ALA A 44 3.35 -26.13 -27.66
N LEU A 45 2.97 -25.20 -28.53
CA LEU A 45 2.43 -23.89 -28.15
C LEU A 45 0.93 -23.85 -28.39
N SER A 46 0.21 -23.21 -27.46
CA SER A 46 -1.16 -22.78 -27.68
C SER A 46 -1.23 -21.82 -28.88
N PRO A 47 -2.40 -21.70 -29.55
CA PRO A 47 -2.56 -20.78 -30.67
C PRO A 47 -2.19 -19.33 -30.31
N GLU A 48 -2.52 -18.88 -29.10
CA GLU A 48 -2.20 -17.53 -28.64
C GLU A 48 -0.69 -17.33 -28.42
N LEU A 49 0.01 -18.32 -27.84
CA LEU A 49 1.47 -18.25 -27.72
C LEU A 49 2.16 -18.29 -29.08
N ALA A 50 1.64 -19.06 -30.03
CA ALA A 50 2.17 -19.08 -31.40
C ALA A 50 2.04 -17.70 -32.08
N GLN A 51 0.92 -16.99 -31.90
CA GLN A 51 0.74 -15.62 -32.39
C GLN A 51 1.70 -14.64 -31.72
N LEU A 52 1.87 -14.74 -30.40
CA LEU A 52 2.81 -13.91 -29.64
C LEU A 52 4.27 -14.14 -30.07
N LEU A 53 4.65 -15.38 -30.37
CA LEU A 53 5.96 -15.71 -30.92
C LEU A 53 6.18 -15.07 -32.29
N GLN A 54 5.20 -15.18 -33.20
CA GLN A 54 5.26 -14.56 -34.52
C GLN A 54 5.37 -13.03 -34.44
N ALA A 55 4.72 -12.42 -33.44
CA ALA A 55 4.83 -11.00 -33.15
C ALA A 55 6.12 -10.61 -32.39
N GLY A 56 7.06 -11.54 -32.19
CA GLY A 56 8.35 -11.28 -31.53
C GLY A 56 8.23 -10.89 -30.07
N ARG A 57 7.16 -11.34 -29.37
CA ARG A 57 6.89 -10.94 -27.98
C ARG A 57 7.70 -11.72 -26.95
N PHE A 58 8.28 -12.85 -27.32
CA PHE A 58 9.17 -13.64 -26.47
C PHE A 58 10.17 -14.45 -27.32
N GLU A 59 11.24 -14.91 -26.68
CA GLU A 59 12.25 -15.80 -27.26
C GLU A 59 11.86 -17.27 -27.02
N GLN A 60 11.83 -18.09 -28.06
CA GLN A 60 11.59 -19.54 -27.91
C GLN A 60 12.92 -20.28 -27.68
N MET A 61 12.94 -21.12 -26.64
CA MET A 61 14.02 -22.06 -26.37
C MET A 61 13.70 -23.40 -27.05
N THR A 62 14.68 -23.97 -27.77
CA THR A 62 14.52 -25.19 -28.56
C THR A 62 15.39 -26.32 -28.01
N GLY A 63 15.04 -27.58 -28.33
CA GLY A 63 15.79 -28.77 -27.91
C GLY A 63 15.26 -29.41 -26.63
N GLU A 64 16.16 -29.95 -25.81
CA GLU A 64 15.85 -30.46 -24.48
C GLU A 64 16.06 -29.36 -23.43
N PHE A 65 15.36 -29.48 -22.30
CA PHE A 65 15.57 -28.55 -21.19
C PHE A 65 17.03 -28.55 -20.73
N ASP A 66 17.68 -27.39 -20.85
CA ASP A 66 19.02 -27.16 -20.33
C ASP A 66 18.95 -26.31 -19.04
N PRO A 67 19.42 -26.84 -17.89
CA PRO A 67 19.52 -26.10 -16.64
C PRO A 67 20.31 -24.78 -16.75
N GLY A 68 21.22 -24.66 -17.72
CA GLY A 68 21.98 -23.44 -18.00
C GLY A 68 21.11 -22.24 -18.39
N TRP A 69 19.90 -22.48 -18.91
CA TRP A 69 18.94 -21.40 -19.21
C TRP A 69 18.56 -20.58 -17.97
N ILE A 70 18.65 -21.19 -16.77
CA ILE A 70 18.29 -20.55 -15.50
C ILE A 70 19.36 -19.57 -15.01
N ASP A 71 20.61 -19.68 -15.46
CA ASP A 71 21.73 -18.87 -14.96
C ASP A 71 21.50 -17.36 -15.16
N THR A 72 20.81 -17.00 -16.24
CA THR A 72 20.64 -15.62 -16.70
C THR A 72 19.26 -15.03 -16.45
N VAL A 73 18.33 -15.78 -15.83
CA VAL A 73 16.96 -15.31 -15.58
C VAL A 73 16.75 -14.89 -14.14
N TRP A 74 15.82 -13.96 -13.94
CA TRP A 74 15.42 -13.48 -12.62
C TRP A 74 14.43 -14.42 -11.94
N LEU A 75 13.55 -15.03 -12.73
CA LEU A 75 12.43 -15.80 -12.25
C LEU A 75 12.10 -16.92 -13.24
N VAL A 76 11.59 -18.03 -12.72
CA VAL A 76 11.21 -19.23 -13.47
C VAL A 76 9.75 -19.59 -13.19
N VAL A 77 8.98 -19.87 -14.24
CA VAL A 77 7.62 -20.41 -14.14
C VAL A 77 7.61 -21.80 -14.80
N ALA A 78 7.31 -22.84 -14.04
CA ALA A 78 7.10 -24.18 -14.57
C ALA A 78 5.59 -24.48 -14.60
N ALA A 79 5.04 -24.60 -15.80
CA ALA A 79 3.62 -24.74 -16.09
C ALA A 79 3.39 -25.86 -17.12
N THR A 80 3.95 -27.04 -16.85
CA THR A 80 3.78 -28.25 -17.66
C THR A 80 3.03 -29.34 -16.91
N ASP A 81 2.48 -30.30 -17.64
CA ASP A 81 1.92 -31.53 -17.07
C ASP A 81 3.01 -32.58 -16.77
N ASP A 82 4.27 -32.32 -17.11
CA ASP A 82 5.41 -33.19 -16.80
C ASP A 82 5.96 -32.87 -15.40
N VAL A 83 5.53 -33.68 -14.43
CA VAL A 83 5.92 -33.55 -13.02
C VAL A 83 7.43 -33.69 -12.82
N ASP A 84 8.09 -34.58 -13.58
CA ASP A 84 9.54 -34.80 -13.42
C ASP A 84 10.34 -33.64 -14.00
N LEU A 85 9.91 -33.08 -15.14
CA LEU A 85 10.48 -31.84 -15.67
C LEU A 85 10.30 -30.68 -14.68
N ASN A 86 9.10 -30.49 -14.14
CA ASN A 86 8.82 -29.45 -13.16
C ASN A 86 9.73 -29.58 -11.92
N ARG A 87 9.95 -30.80 -11.41
CA ARG A 87 10.88 -31.06 -10.30
C ARG A 87 12.34 -30.74 -10.66
N ARG A 88 12.79 -31.13 -11.85
CA ARG A 88 14.15 -30.80 -12.34
C ARG A 88 14.35 -29.28 -12.46
N VAL A 89 13.37 -28.58 -13.00
CA VAL A 89 13.37 -27.11 -13.12
C VAL A 89 13.44 -26.45 -11.74
N ALA A 90 12.59 -26.89 -10.80
CA ALA A 90 12.58 -26.37 -9.43
C ALA A 90 13.91 -26.60 -8.70
N ALA A 91 14.47 -27.81 -8.79
CA ALA A 91 15.77 -28.12 -8.19
C ALA A 91 16.90 -27.27 -8.80
N ALA A 92 16.92 -27.13 -10.13
CA ALA A 92 17.92 -26.33 -10.83
C ALA A 92 17.82 -24.83 -10.51
N ALA A 93 16.60 -24.30 -10.33
CA ALA A 93 16.35 -22.93 -9.88
C ALA A 93 16.77 -22.72 -8.42
N GLY A 94 16.41 -23.65 -7.53
CA GLY A 94 16.80 -23.62 -6.12
C GLY A 94 18.31 -23.61 -5.93
N ALA A 95 19.04 -24.46 -6.67
CA ALA A 95 20.51 -24.51 -6.64
C ALA A 95 21.17 -23.17 -7.06
N ARG A 96 20.46 -22.36 -7.85
CA ARG A 96 20.92 -21.04 -8.33
C ARG A 96 20.30 -19.87 -7.58
N GLN A 97 19.53 -20.15 -6.52
CA GLN A 97 18.78 -19.15 -5.76
C GLN A 97 17.88 -18.26 -6.64
N ARG A 98 17.30 -18.86 -7.70
CA ARG A 98 16.31 -18.19 -8.55
C ARG A 98 14.91 -18.44 -8.01
N LEU A 99 14.06 -17.42 -8.09
CA LEU A 99 12.65 -17.57 -7.73
C LEU A 99 11.98 -18.49 -8.75
N VAL A 100 11.32 -19.55 -8.27
CA VAL A 100 10.59 -20.51 -9.09
C VAL A 100 9.15 -20.64 -8.61
N ASN A 101 8.20 -20.65 -9.56
CA ASN A 101 6.81 -21.02 -9.33
C ASN A 101 6.51 -22.23 -10.20
N VAL A 102 6.30 -23.37 -9.55
CA VAL A 102 5.70 -24.54 -10.17
C VAL A 102 4.18 -24.41 -10.01
N VAL A 103 3.46 -24.41 -11.11
CA VAL A 103 2.00 -24.25 -11.06
C VAL A 103 1.38 -25.45 -10.35
N ASP A 104 0.44 -25.15 -9.46
CA ASP A 104 -0.30 -26.12 -8.63
C ASP A 104 0.57 -26.98 -7.69
N ASP A 105 1.85 -26.65 -7.52
CA ASP A 105 2.76 -27.28 -6.56
C ASP A 105 3.41 -26.22 -5.66
N ALA A 106 2.88 -26.09 -4.44
CA ALA A 106 3.36 -25.12 -3.46
C ALA A 106 4.68 -25.55 -2.79
N GLU A 107 4.98 -26.85 -2.73
CA GLU A 107 6.20 -27.36 -2.09
C GLU A 107 7.44 -27.09 -2.95
N LEU A 108 7.29 -27.21 -4.27
CA LEU A 108 8.36 -26.89 -5.23
C LEU A 108 8.50 -25.39 -5.53
N SER A 109 7.54 -24.57 -5.10
CA SER A 109 7.52 -23.13 -5.38
C SER A 109 8.21 -22.31 -4.29
N THR A 110 9.12 -21.43 -4.68
CA THR A 110 9.75 -20.45 -3.76
C THR A 110 9.01 -19.11 -3.75
N TYR A 111 8.07 -18.91 -4.67
CA TYR A 111 7.14 -17.78 -4.65
C TYR A 111 5.77 -18.18 -5.19
N GLN A 112 4.74 -17.42 -4.82
CA GLN A 112 3.38 -17.63 -5.28
C GLN A 112 2.91 -16.42 -6.09
N VAL A 113 2.13 -16.68 -7.14
CA VAL A 113 1.44 -15.61 -7.89
C VAL A 113 0.12 -15.31 -7.18
N PRO A 114 -0.06 -14.09 -6.63
CA PRO A 114 -1.26 -13.74 -5.87
C PRO A 114 -2.46 -13.47 -6.78
N ALA A 115 -3.65 -13.34 -6.20
CA ALA A 115 -4.76 -12.67 -6.87
C ALA A 115 -4.43 -11.17 -6.96
N ILE A 116 -4.61 -10.57 -8.13
CA ILE A 116 -4.20 -9.19 -8.40
C ILE A 116 -5.41 -8.34 -8.78
N VAL A 117 -5.56 -7.19 -8.12
CA VAL A 117 -6.41 -6.09 -8.59
C VAL A 117 -5.50 -5.08 -9.29
N ASP A 118 -5.71 -4.90 -10.58
CA ASP A 118 -4.88 -4.04 -11.42
C ASP A 118 -5.60 -2.70 -11.68
N ARG A 119 -5.00 -1.61 -11.20
CA ARG A 119 -5.38 -0.21 -11.40
C ARG A 119 -4.12 0.60 -11.72
N ASP A 120 -3.26 0.07 -12.58
CA ASP A 120 -1.95 0.66 -12.90
C ASP A 120 -1.96 2.20 -12.94
N PRO A 121 -1.03 2.87 -12.23
CA PRO A 121 0.11 2.31 -11.49
C PRO A 121 -0.20 1.78 -10.07
N LEU A 122 -1.46 1.78 -9.63
CA LEU A 122 -1.85 1.19 -8.33
C LEU A 122 -2.16 -0.31 -8.49
N VAL A 123 -1.51 -1.16 -7.71
CA VAL A 123 -1.73 -2.61 -7.73
C VAL A 123 -1.96 -3.15 -6.33
N ILE A 124 -2.94 -4.04 -6.17
CA ILE A 124 -3.18 -4.76 -4.93
C ILE A 124 -2.95 -6.26 -5.16
N ALA A 125 -2.11 -6.87 -4.34
CA ALA A 125 -1.85 -8.30 -4.33
C ALA A 125 -2.48 -8.96 -3.10
N ILE A 126 -3.24 -10.02 -3.32
CA ILE A 126 -3.98 -10.75 -2.29
C ILE A 126 -3.52 -12.20 -2.30
N SER A 127 -2.98 -12.68 -1.18
CA SER A 127 -2.55 -14.07 -1.02
C SER A 127 -3.08 -14.64 0.29
N SER A 128 -3.49 -15.91 0.24
CA SER A 128 -3.77 -16.74 1.42
C SER A 128 -2.67 -17.75 1.69
N ALA A 129 -1.48 -17.58 1.08
CA ALA A 129 -0.36 -18.51 1.12
C ALA A 129 -0.73 -19.95 0.70
N GLY A 130 -1.77 -20.09 -0.14
CA GLY A 130 -2.32 -21.38 -0.57
C GLY A 130 -3.45 -21.93 0.31
N ALA A 131 -3.69 -21.38 1.50
CA ALA A 131 -4.69 -21.91 2.44
C ALA A 131 -6.14 -21.72 1.97
N ALA A 132 -6.44 -20.64 1.23
CA ALA A 132 -7.79 -20.34 0.77
C ALA A 132 -7.79 -19.56 -0.56
N PRO A 133 -7.51 -20.20 -1.71
CA PRO A 133 -7.48 -19.52 -3.01
C PRO A 133 -8.83 -18.88 -3.38
N MET A 134 -9.94 -19.55 -3.03
CA MET A 134 -11.29 -19.05 -3.27
C MET A 134 -11.61 -17.77 -2.49
N LEU A 135 -11.07 -17.63 -1.27
CA LEU A 135 -11.23 -16.41 -0.47
C LEU A 135 -10.47 -15.24 -1.11
N ALA A 136 -9.21 -15.46 -1.49
CA ALA A 136 -8.40 -14.46 -2.19
C ALA A 136 -9.08 -13.99 -3.50
N ARG A 137 -9.67 -14.93 -4.25
CA ARG A 137 -10.46 -14.63 -5.44
C ARG A 137 -11.68 -13.75 -5.13
N ARG A 138 -12.49 -14.10 -4.12
CA ARG A 138 -13.68 -13.30 -3.75
C ARG A 138 -13.30 -11.90 -3.26
N LEU A 139 -12.21 -11.75 -2.53
CA LEU A 139 -11.69 -10.45 -2.10
C LEU A 139 -11.24 -9.61 -3.30
N ARG A 140 -10.53 -10.21 -4.27
CA ARG A 140 -10.18 -9.55 -5.54
C ARG A 140 -11.43 -9.04 -6.26
N GLU A 141 -12.44 -9.88 -6.45
CA GLU A 141 -13.69 -9.51 -7.14
C GLU A 141 -14.49 -8.42 -6.40
N ARG A 142 -14.40 -8.37 -5.07
CA ARG A 142 -14.98 -7.28 -4.28
C ARG A 142 -14.22 -5.97 -4.48
N LEU A 143 -12.90 -6.00 -4.34
CA LEU A 143 -12.05 -4.82 -4.51
C LEU A 143 -12.08 -4.27 -5.93
N GLU A 144 -12.18 -5.13 -6.95
CA GLU A 144 -12.39 -4.70 -8.34
C GLU A 144 -13.69 -3.92 -8.55
N ARG A 145 -14.73 -4.19 -7.75
CA ARG A 145 -16.00 -3.44 -7.80
C ARG A 145 -15.94 -2.15 -7.00
N GLU A 146 -15.28 -2.16 -5.84
CA GLU A 146 -15.16 -1.00 -4.96
C GLU A 146 -14.16 0.05 -5.49
N LEU A 147 -13.06 -0.39 -6.13
CA LEU A 147 -12.02 0.49 -6.64
C LEU A 147 -12.30 0.87 -8.09
N HIS A 148 -12.81 2.09 -8.28
CA HIS A 148 -13.02 2.67 -9.61
C HIS A 148 -11.71 2.81 -10.39
N ALA A 149 -11.77 2.74 -11.73
CA ALA A 149 -10.60 2.86 -12.60
C ALA A 149 -9.86 4.21 -12.44
N SER A 150 -10.58 5.27 -12.04
CA SER A 150 -10.03 6.61 -11.80
C SER A 150 -8.94 6.66 -10.72
N VAL A 151 -8.88 5.67 -9.82
CA VAL A 151 -7.82 5.60 -8.81
C VAL A 151 -6.45 5.42 -9.47
N GLY A 152 -6.36 4.65 -10.55
CA GLY A 152 -5.14 4.52 -11.35
C GLY A 152 -4.76 5.87 -11.98
N THR A 153 -5.73 6.58 -12.56
CA THR A 153 -5.51 7.93 -13.11
C THR A 153 -5.02 8.93 -12.06
N LEU A 154 -5.57 8.88 -10.84
CA LEU A 154 -5.12 9.72 -9.73
C LEU A 154 -3.67 9.39 -9.33
N ALA A 155 -3.33 8.10 -9.23
CA ALA A 155 -1.97 7.67 -8.92
C ALA A 155 -0.98 8.11 -10.03
N ALA A 156 -1.37 8.01 -11.30
CA ALA A 156 -0.59 8.50 -12.43
C ALA A 156 -0.38 10.03 -12.37
N LEU A 157 -1.40 10.79 -11.94
CA LEU A 157 -1.30 12.23 -11.75
C LEU A 157 -0.26 12.60 -10.69
N PHE A 158 -0.30 11.93 -9.53
CA PHE A 158 0.74 12.10 -8.50
C PHE A 158 2.14 11.74 -9.02
N ALA A 159 2.27 10.65 -9.79
CA ALA A 159 3.55 10.24 -10.37
C ALA A 159 4.10 11.29 -11.34
N ARG A 160 3.25 11.85 -12.22
CA ARG A 160 3.60 12.89 -13.20
C ARG A 160 4.14 14.15 -12.53
N HIS A 161 3.58 14.52 -11.38
CA HIS A 161 3.94 15.73 -10.63
C HIS A 161 4.91 15.50 -9.46
N ARG A 162 5.48 14.30 -9.32
CA ARG A 162 6.31 13.90 -8.17
C ARG A 162 7.41 14.91 -7.82
N GLU A 163 8.14 15.40 -8.81
CA GLU A 163 9.24 16.33 -8.59
C GLU A 163 8.75 17.73 -8.18
N ARG A 164 7.67 18.23 -8.81
CA ARG A 164 7.04 19.51 -8.41
C ARG A 164 6.49 19.45 -6.98
N ILE A 165 5.83 18.34 -6.62
CA ILE A 165 5.35 18.10 -5.24
C ILE A 165 6.53 18.16 -4.26
N ARG A 166 7.65 17.48 -4.56
CA ARG A 166 8.82 17.46 -3.68
C ARG A 166 9.48 18.83 -3.51
N GLN A 167 9.53 19.62 -4.58
CA GLN A 167 10.12 20.96 -4.56
C GLN A 167 9.24 21.96 -3.80
N GLN A 168 7.91 21.92 -4.00
CA GLN A 168 6.97 22.84 -3.34
C GLN A 168 6.62 22.44 -1.90
N LEU A 169 6.70 21.14 -1.58
CA LEU A 169 6.40 20.58 -0.26
C LEU A 169 7.60 19.77 0.26
N PRO A 170 8.70 20.44 0.66
CA PRO A 170 9.88 19.77 1.20
C PRO A 170 9.62 19.19 2.60
N ASP A 171 8.75 19.83 3.39
CA ASP A 171 8.35 19.33 4.70
C ASP A 171 7.43 18.10 4.59
N MET A 172 7.77 17.02 5.30
CA MET A 172 7.05 15.74 5.22
C MET A 172 5.59 15.86 5.69
N ASN A 173 5.35 16.62 6.76
CA ASN A 173 4.05 16.68 7.41
C ASN A 173 3.07 17.56 6.63
N ARG A 174 3.55 18.70 6.12
CA ARG A 174 2.81 19.56 5.19
C ARG A 174 2.52 18.83 3.88
N ARG A 175 3.49 18.07 3.35
CA ARG A 175 3.28 17.26 2.15
C ARG A 175 2.21 16.18 2.37
N ARG A 176 2.22 15.49 3.51
CA ARG A 176 1.21 14.48 3.87
C ARG A 176 -0.20 15.09 3.90
N ARG A 177 -0.39 16.20 4.61
CA ARG A 177 -1.69 16.88 4.68
C ARG A 177 -2.19 17.34 3.32
N TRP A 178 -1.28 17.80 2.46
CA TRP A 178 -1.62 18.12 1.09
C TRP A 178 -2.08 16.90 0.30
N PHE A 179 -1.43 15.74 0.45
CA PHE A 179 -1.91 14.48 -0.13
C PHE A 179 -3.32 14.13 0.35
N ASP A 180 -3.58 14.18 1.66
CA ASP A 180 -4.90 13.89 2.23
C ASP A 180 -5.96 14.84 1.65
N GLN A 181 -5.68 16.14 1.58
CA GLN A 181 -6.58 17.14 0.98
C GLN A 181 -6.91 16.85 -0.49
N VAL A 182 -5.93 16.38 -1.27
CA VAL A 182 -6.15 16.05 -2.68
C VAL A 182 -6.90 14.72 -2.83
N ILE A 183 -6.54 13.70 -2.04
CA ILE A 183 -7.15 12.35 -2.08
C ILE A 183 -8.59 12.37 -1.60
N ASP A 184 -8.92 13.18 -0.59
CA ASP A 184 -10.28 13.32 -0.05
C ASP A 184 -11.05 14.49 -0.69
N GLY A 185 -10.41 15.19 -1.63
CA GLY A 185 -10.93 16.41 -2.25
C GLY A 185 -11.66 16.21 -3.58
N LYS A 186 -11.69 17.29 -4.36
CA LYS A 186 -12.43 17.36 -5.63
C LYS A 186 -11.78 16.57 -6.77
N VAL A 187 -10.46 16.34 -6.72
CA VAL A 187 -9.71 15.70 -7.81
C VAL A 187 -10.24 14.27 -8.09
N PRO A 188 -10.33 13.35 -7.11
CA PRO A 188 -10.89 12.02 -7.36
C PRO A 188 -12.33 12.05 -7.87
N GLN A 189 -13.16 12.98 -7.40
CA GLN A 189 -14.55 13.13 -7.84
C GLN A 189 -14.64 13.49 -9.33
N LEU A 190 -13.81 14.43 -9.79
CA LEU A 190 -13.72 14.82 -11.20
C LEU A 190 -13.22 13.68 -12.08
N LEU A 191 -12.19 12.95 -11.63
CA LEU A 191 -11.68 11.78 -12.35
C LEU A 191 -12.71 10.66 -12.44
N GLN A 192 -13.51 10.45 -11.39
CA GLN A 192 -14.60 9.48 -11.41
C GLN A 192 -15.73 9.89 -12.37
N ALA A 193 -15.98 11.19 -12.50
CA ALA A 193 -16.92 11.74 -13.50
C ALA A 193 -16.36 11.74 -14.94
N GLY A 194 -15.09 11.38 -15.14
CA GLY A 194 -14.43 11.38 -16.44
C GLY A 194 -13.90 12.74 -16.92
N ASP A 195 -14.02 13.79 -16.09
CA ASP A 195 -13.53 15.14 -16.41
C ASP A 195 -12.04 15.27 -16.05
N THR A 196 -11.21 14.68 -16.90
CA THR A 196 -9.75 14.65 -16.72
C THR A 196 -9.12 16.04 -16.78
N VAL A 197 -9.66 16.94 -17.62
CA VAL A 197 -9.16 18.31 -17.76
C VAL A 197 -9.40 19.11 -16.50
N ALA A 198 -10.63 19.09 -15.96
CA ALA A 198 -10.92 19.77 -14.70
C ALA A 198 -10.16 19.15 -13.53
N ALA A 199 -9.96 17.83 -13.52
CA ALA A 199 -9.17 17.16 -12.49
C ALA A 199 -7.70 17.63 -12.49
N GLU A 200 -7.06 17.71 -13.66
CA GLU A 200 -5.68 18.21 -13.80
C GLU A 200 -5.59 19.67 -13.35
N ALA A 201 -6.57 20.50 -13.73
CA ALA A 201 -6.63 21.91 -13.30
C ALA A 201 -6.83 22.05 -11.78
N ALA A 202 -7.72 21.24 -11.18
CA ALA A 202 -7.93 21.24 -9.73
C ALA A 202 -6.69 20.76 -8.96
N PHE A 203 -5.97 19.78 -9.50
CA PHE A 203 -4.72 19.30 -8.94
C PHE A 203 -3.61 20.36 -9.02
N ALA A 204 -3.46 21.02 -10.17
CA ALA A 204 -2.52 22.12 -10.34
C ALA A 204 -2.84 23.29 -9.39
N ALA A 205 -4.11 23.65 -9.26
CA ALA A 205 -4.55 24.68 -8.31
C ALA A 205 -4.23 24.29 -6.86
N ALA A 206 -4.40 23.02 -6.49
CA ALA A 206 -4.01 22.53 -5.17
C ALA A 206 -2.49 22.62 -4.93
N LEU A 207 -1.67 22.41 -5.97
CA LEU A 207 -0.22 22.61 -5.91
C LEU A 207 0.16 24.11 -5.83
N ASP A 208 -0.53 24.98 -6.54
CA ASP A 208 -0.23 26.42 -6.49
C ASP A 208 -0.71 27.05 -5.18
N ALA A 209 -1.71 26.45 -4.53
CA ALA A 209 -2.21 26.87 -3.22
C ALA A 209 -1.54 26.15 -2.04
N VAL A 210 -0.32 25.59 -2.19
CA VAL A 210 0.35 24.86 -1.09
C VAL A 210 0.52 25.69 0.17
N ASP A 211 0.63 27.02 0.07
CA ASP A 211 0.72 27.96 1.20
C ASP A 211 -0.57 28.07 2.02
N SER A 212 -1.69 27.61 1.47
CA SER A 212 -2.94 27.45 2.22
C SER A 212 -2.95 26.21 3.12
N VAL A 213 -2.04 25.25 2.90
CA VAL A 213 -1.89 24.08 3.78
C VAL A 213 -1.22 24.57 5.07
N PRO A 214 -1.90 24.46 6.23
CA PRO A 214 -1.38 25.04 7.47
C PRO A 214 0.05 24.59 7.75
N ALA A 215 0.97 25.51 7.98
CA ALA A 215 2.36 25.14 8.28
C ALA A 215 2.47 24.42 9.64
N ARG A 216 1.65 24.82 10.62
CA ARG A 216 1.62 24.26 11.97
C ARG A 216 0.78 23.00 12.04
N GLY A 217 1.16 22.12 12.95
CA GLY A 217 0.41 20.91 13.28
C GLY A 217 -0.91 21.24 13.99
N SER A 218 -1.55 20.20 14.50
CA SER A 218 -2.75 20.33 15.33
C SER A 218 -2.70 19.34 16.47
N VAL A 219 -3.46 19.62 17.52
CA VAL A 219 -3.67 18.68 18.62
C VAL A 219 -5.14 18.25 18.66
N GLN A 220 -5.36 16.95 18.72
CA GLN A 220 -6.67 16.34 18.90
C GLN A 220 -6.72 15.60 20.23
N TRP A 221 -7.72 15.90 21.04
CA TRP A 221 -7.96 15.28 22.34
C TRP A 221 -9.00 14.18 22.15
N VAL A 222 -8.56 12.93 22.23
CA VAL A 222 -9.36 11.78 21.80
C VAL A 222 -9.70 10.91 23.00
N GLY A 223 -10.99 10.69 23.20
CA GLY A 223 -11.50 9.68 24.12
C GLY A 223 -11.45 8.28 23.53
N ALA A 224 -10.75 7.39 24.23
CA ALA A 224 -10.65 5.97 23.91
C ALA A 224 -11.91 5.18 24.35
N GLY A 225 -12.86 5.81 25.04
CA GLY A 225 -13.99 5.10 25.61
C GLY A 225 -13.60 4.24 26.83
N PRO A 226 -14.39 3.22 27.19
CA PRO A 226 -14.09 2.34 28.31
C PRO A 226 -12.98 1.31 28.03
N GLY A 227 -12.37 1.33 26.84
CA GLY A 227 -11.22 0.51 26.48
C GLY A 227 -11.46 -0.54 25.40
N ASP A 228 -12.72 -0.83 25.05
CA ASP A 228 -13.07 -1.71 23.92
C ASP A 228 -12.85 -0.96 22.59
N PRO A 229 -11.99 -1.46 21.67
CA PRO A 229 -11.79 -0.86 20.35
C PRO A 229 -13.07 -0.67 19.53
N GLY A 230 -14.07 -1.54 19.71
CA GLY A 230 -15.38 -1.46 19.05
C GLY A 230 -16.25 -0.31 19.55
N LEU A 231 -15.89 0.30 20.68
CA LEU A 231 -16.59 1.44 21.28
C LEU A 231 -15.92 2.79 20.95
N LEU A 232 -14.86 2.80 20.16
CA LEU A 232 -14.31 4.04 19.61
C LEU A 232 -15.31 4.71 18.69
N THR A 233 -15.41 6.03 18.80
CA THR A 233 -16.18 6.81 17.83
C THR A 233 -15.48 6.80 16.47
N LEU A 234 -16.24 6.95 15.39
CA LEU A 234 -15.68 7.05 14.04
C LEU A 234 -14.68 8.23 13.92
N ASN A 235 -14.93 9.32 14.65
CA ASN A 235 -14.02 10.46 14.69
C ASN A 235 -12.73 10.15 15.47
N ALA A 236 -12.80 9.37 16.55
CA ALA A 236 -11.61 8.91 17.25
C ALA A 236 -10.76 8.01 16.35
N LEU A 237 -11.37 7.03 15.68
CA LEU A 237 -10.67 6.17 14.74
C LEU A 237 -10.04 6.96 13.58
N ARG A 238 -10.72 7.98 13.06
CA ARG A 238 -10.14 8.90 12.04
C ARG A 238 -8.94 9.65 12.59
N ALA A 239 -9.05 10.22 13.79
CA ALA A 239 -7.93 10.92 14.43
C ALA A 239 -6.71 10.01 14.60
N LEU A 240 -6.90 8.77 15.05
CA LEU A 240 -5.83 7.77 15.20
C LEU A 240 -5.15 7.39 13.87
N ASN A 241 -5.90 7.36 12.77
CA ASN A 241 -5.36 7.05 11.45
C ASN A 241 -4.61 8.24 10.80
N LEU A 242 -4.91 9.47 11.20
CA LEU A 242 -4.25 10.68 10.70
C LEU A 242 -3.04 11.09 11.56
N ALA A 243 -2.99 10.66 12.83
CA ALA A 243 -1.96 11.05 13.79
C ALA A 243 -0.52 10.77 13.32
N ASP A 244 0.35 11.78 13.46
CA ASP A 244 1.80 11.62 13.35
C ASP A 244 2.42 11.16 14.66
N VAL A 245 1.88 11.63 15.78
CA VAL A 245 2.31 11.26 17.13
C VAL A 245 1.10 10.98 18.00
N LEU A 246 1.14 9.86 18.70
CA LEU A 246 0.23 9.49 19.76
C LEU A 246 0.89 9.77 21.11
N LEU A 247 0.28 10.65 21.88
CA LEU A 247 0.60 10.86 23.29
C LEU A 247 -0.38 10.02 24.13
N LEU A 248 0.14 8.97 24.75
CA LEU A 248 -0.66 7.90 25.36
C LEU A 248 -0.67 8.04 26.89
N ALA A 249 -1.86 8.17 27.47
CA ALA A 249 -2.01 7.97 28.91
C ALA A 249 -1.74 6.49 29.27
N SER A 250 -1.25 6.25 30.49
CA SER A 250 -0.79 4.92 30.93
C SER A 250 -1.92 3.87 31.04
N ASP A 251 -3.17 4.32 31.04
CA ASP A 251 -4.38 3.50 31.20
C ASP A 251 -5.03 3.10 29.87
N VAL A 252 -4.48 3.51 28.72
CA VAL A 252 -5.04 3.18 27.40
C VAL A 252 -4.66 1.75 26.97
N PRO A 253 -5.62 0.88 26.63
CA PRO A 253 -5.34 -0.49 26.19
C PRO A 253 -4.55 -0.57 24.88
N ALA A 254 -3.68 -1.57 24.78
CA ALA A 254 -2.87 -1.79 23.58
C ALA A 254 -3.71 -2.00 22.31
N GLU A 255 -4.84 -2.69 22.41
CA GLU A 255 -5.74 -2.98 21.28
C GLU A 255 -6.30 -1.70 20.64
N VAL A 256 -6.57 -0.66 21.44
CA VAL A 256 -6.97 0.66 20.95
C VAL A 256 -5.82 1.35 20.24
N VAL A 257 -4.60 1.26 20.80
CA VAL A 257 -3.39 1.86 20.22
C VAL A 257 -3.02 1.19 18.88
N GLU A 258 -3.31 -0.09 18.71
CA GLU A 258 -3.06 -0.84 17.47
C GLU A 258 -3.93 -0.40 16.29
N LEU A 259 -5.08 0.24 16.55
CA LEU A 259 -5.92 0.82 15.49
C LEU A 259 -5.34 2.09 14.88
N ALA A 260 -4.33 2.68 15.52
CA ALA A 260 -3.67 3.86 14.98
C ALA A 260 -2.72 3.50 13.83
N ARG A 261 -2.38 4.53 13.05
CA ARG A 261 -1.47 4.39 11.90
C ARG A 261 -0.14 3.73 12.32
N ARG A 262 0.32 2.74 11.54
CA ARG A 262 1.49 1.89 11.90
C ARG A 262 2.83 2.65 12.06
N ASP A 263 3.01 3.74 11.33
CA ASP A 263 4.20 4.60 11.37
C ASP A 263 4.05 5.81 12.29
N ALA A 264 2.93 5.94 13.02
CA ALA A 264 2.76 6.99 14.02
C ALA A 264 3.74 6.77 15.19
N GLN A 265 4.44 7.83 15.59
CA GLN A 265 5.30 7.77 16.77
C GLN A 265 4.43 7.62 18.02
N ARG A 266 4.88 6.82 18.97
CA ARG A 266 4.18 6.60 20.24
C ARG A 266 5.05 7.15 21.36
N ARG A 267 4.50 8.04 22.18
CA ARG A 267 5.16 8.63 23.34
C ARG A 267 4.21 8.60 24.54
N GLY A 268 4.76 8.48 25.74
CA GLY A 268 3.96 8.59 26.97
C GLY A 268 3.43 10.00 27.16
N TRP A 269 2.19 10.12 27.63
CA TRP A 269 1.62 11.38 28.07
C TRP A 269 2.28 11.82 29.39
N PRO A 270 2.90 13.01 29.46
CA PRO A 270 3.59 13.44 30.69
C PRO A 270 2.65 13.67 31.86
N GLU A 271 3.15 13.48 33.09
CA GLU A 271 2.35 13.64 34.31
C GLU A 271 2.12 15.11 34.70
N THR A 272 3.08 15.99 34.43
CA THR A 272 3.02 17.40 34.87
C THR A 272 2.45 18.32 33.79
N PRO A 273 1.58 19.29 34.13
CA PRO A 273 1.00 20.22 33.16
C PRO A 273 2.04 20.98 32.32
N GLY A 274 3.14 21.41 32.95
CA GLY A 274 4.24 22.08 32.24
C GLY A 274 4.91 21.20 31.18
N ALA A 275 5.14 19.92 31.47
CA ALA A 275 5.69 18.98 30.50
C ALA A 275 4.68 18.62 29.40
N GLN A 276 3.38 18.52 29.75
CA GLN A 276 2.29 18.32 28.78
C GLN A 276 2.22 19.48 27.78
N GLN A 277 2.31 20.72 28.26
CA GLN A 277 2.35 21.89 27.38
C GLN A 277 3.59 21.89 26.49
N ALA A 278 4.76 21.65 27.07
CA ALA A 278 6.02 21.67 26.33
C ALA A 278 6.02 20.66 25.17
N VAL A 279 5.59 19.41 25.43
CA VAL A 279 5.58 18.37 24.39
C VAL A 279 4.56 18.66 23.29
N VAL A 280 3.37 19.18 23.63
CA VAL A 280 2.36 19.51 22.61
C VAL A 280 2.85 20.67 21.74
N VAL A 281 3.39 21.72 22.35
CA VAL A 281 3.92 22.90 21.63
C VAL A 281 5.09 22.51 20.73
N GLU A 282 6.02 21.69 21.22
CA GLU A 282 7.14 21.17 20.44
C GLU A 282 6.65 20.44 19.18
N LEU A 283 5.79 19.43 19.37
CA LEU A 283 5.33 18.56 18.29
C LEU A 283 4.47 19.32 17.27
N VAL A 284 3.53 20.14 17.74
CA VAL A 284 2.69 20.97 16.87
C VAL A 284 3.54 22.02 16.14
N GLY A 285 4.53 22.61 16.82
CA GLY A 285 5.49 23.54 16.22
C GLY A 285 6.31 22.89 15.10
N ALA A 286 6.61 21.60 15.22
CA ALA A 286 7.22 20.78 14.17
C ALA A 286 6.24 20.36 13.05
N GLY A 287 5.00 20.87 13.05
CA GLY A 287 4.02 20.61 11.99
C GLY A 287 3.23 19.29 12.14
N LEU A 288 3.38 18.57 13.26
CA LEU A 288 2.83 17.23 13.46
C LEU A 288 1.36 17.25 13.87
N GLN A 289 0.58 16.28 13.39
CA GLN A 289 -0.74 15.98 13.94
C GLN A 289 -0.60 15.14 15.20
N VAL A 290 -0.84 15.76 16.34
CA VAL A 290 -0.73 15.15 17.67
C VAL A 290 -2.10 14.66 18.11
N VAL A 291 -2.20 13.38 18.46
CA VAL A 291 -3.36 12.84 19.16
C VAL A 291 -2.96 12.59 20.61
N VAL A 292 -3.68 13.23 21.54
CA VAL A 292 -3.63 12.89 22.96
C VAL A 292 -4.75 11.90 23.23
N LEU A 293 -4.39 10.65 23.50
CA LEU A 293 -5.34 9.56 23.69
C LEU A 293 -5.49 9.25 25.18
N ARG A 294 -6.72 9.32 25.67
CA ARG A 294 -7.07 9.11 27.09
C ARG A 294 -8.31 8.25 27.23
N MET A 295 -8.42 7.50 28.33
CA MET A 295 -9.62 6.73 28.64
C MET A 295 -10.85 7.62 28.83
N GLY A 296 -12.04 7.03 28.64
CA GLY A 296 -13.32 7.71 28.77
C GLY A 296 -13.61 8.68 27.64
N SER A 297 -14.28 9.79 27.98
CA SER A 297 -14.63 10.83 27.02
C SER A 297 -13.40 11.55 26.46
N GLY A 298 -12.28 11.55 27.19
CA GLY A 298 -10.96 12.06 26.75
C GLY A 298 -10.92 13.53 26.31
N ASP A 299 -12.01 14.27 26.52
CA ASP A 299 -12.22 15.65 26.10
C ASP A 299 -11.91 16.67 27.21
N ALA A 300 -11.52 16.18 28.39
CA ALA A 300 -11.09 16.98 29.52
C ALA A 300 -9.65 17.49 29.30
N ILE A 301 -9.53 18.78 28.98
CA ILE A 301 -8.25 19.50 28.87
C ILE A 301 -8.07 20.35 30.12
N ALA A 302 -6.88 20.38 30.71
CA ALA A 302 -6.60 21.33 31.79
C ALA A 302 -6.74 22.76 31.26
N ALA A 303 -7.48 23.62 31.97
CA ALA A 303 -7.79 24.97 31.52
C ALA A 303 -6.53 25.80 31.21
N GLU A 304 -5.47 25.63 31.98
CA GLU A 304 -4.17 26.29 31.77
C GLU A 304 -3.52 25.86 30.45
N LEU A 305 -3.60 24.57 30.13
CA LEU A 305 -3.07 24.01 28.89
C LEU A 305 -3.88 24.49 27.68
N GLU A 306 -5.20 24.49 27.79
CA GLU A 306 -6.07 25.00 26.73
C GLU A 306 -5.83 26.49 26.46
N ALA A 307 -5.73 27.31 27.51
CA ALA A 307 -5.40 28.73 27.40
C ALA A 307 -4.03 28.96 26.76
N ALA A 308 -3.02 28.17 27.15
CA ALA A 308 -1.68 28.26 26.59
C ALA A 308 -1.62 27.89 25.10
N LEU A 309 -2.35 26.85 24.69
CA LEU A 309 -2.44 26.45 23.27
C LEU A 309 -3.17 27.51 22.45
N HIS A 310 -4.27 28.06 22.99
CA HIS A 310 -5.02 29.13 22.34
C HIS A 310 -4.18 30.40 22.18
N ALA A 311 -3.43 30.81 23.21
CA ALA A 311 -2.54 31.97 23.16
C ALA A 311 -1.45 31.84 22.08
N GLN A 312 -1.04 30.62 21.75
CA GLN A 312 -0.08 30.34 20.68
C GLN A 312 -0.73 30.15 19.31
N GLY A 313 -2.06 30.23 19.21
CA GLY A 313 -2.81 29.99 17.97
C GLY A 313 -2.72 28.54 17.48
N ILE A 314 -2.55 27.59 18.38
CA ILE A 314 -2.53 26.16 18.06
C ILE A 314 -3.96 25.66 17.87
N LEU A 315 -4.22 25.01 16.73
CA LEU A 315 -5.50 24.36 16.48
C LEU A 315 -5.67 23.17 17.42
N SER A 316 -6.66 23.27 18.31
CA SER A 316 -7.03 22.27 19.30
C SER A 316 -8.45 21.78 19.01
N VAL A 317 -8.61 20.48 18.82
CA VAL A 317 -9.91 19.86 18.50
C VAL A 317 -10.22 18.77 19.53
N ARG A 318 -11.45 18.76 20.04
CA ARG A 318 -11.93 17.72 20.95
C ARG A 318 -12.69 16.66 20.18
N VAL A 319 -12.38 15.40 20.46
CA VAL A 319 -13.03 14.23 19.88
C VAL A 319 -13.56 13.38 21.04
N PRO A 320 -14.80 13.63 21.49
CA PRO A 320 -15.34 12.96 22.66
C PRO A 320 -15.49 11.45 22.41
N GLY A 321 -15.10 10.66 23.40
CA GLY A 321 -15.37 9.23 23.50
C GLY A 321 -16.57 8.91 24.39
N LEU A 322 -16.83 7.63 24.58
CA LEU A 322 -17.82 7.18 25.58
C LEU A 322 -17.28 7.41 27.01
N PRO A 323 -18.11 7.85 27.96
CA PRO A 323 -17.67 8.05 29.34
C PRO A 323 -17.26 6.72 30.01
N LEU A 324 -16.42 6.83 31.04
CA LEU A 324 -16.21 5.73 31.99
C LEU A 324 -17.48 5.65 32.86
N HIS A 325 -17.99 4.43 33.05
CA HIS A 325 -19.14 4.17 33.94
C HIS A 325 -18.80 4.42 35.40
#